data_AF-A0A3M9YRR0-F1
#
_entry.id   AF-A0A3M9YRR0-F1
#
_cell.length_a   1.000
_cell.length_b   1.000
_cell.length_c   1.000
_cell.angle_alpha   90.00
_cell.angle_beta   90.00
_cell.angle_gamma   90.00
#
_symmetry.space_group_name_H-M   'P 1'
#
loop_
_entity.id
_entity.type
_entity.pdbx_description
1 polymer ?
#
loop_
_entity_poly.entity_id
_entity_poly.type
_entity_poly.pdbx_seq_one_letter_code
_entity_poly.pdbx_strand_id
1 'polypeptide(L)'
;MMPYPKKTFAPDEHDRSFAYNVLWVGLPASLGLLLTLQFGPITILTPLCSGVTAGSLIGLAFTWSHDEFARAQIGFASNWALAFAGIVLFCELVPFLKDAVPEQRWTLAIVATIFHVALAWRRWRDR
;
A
#
# COMPACT_ATOMS: atom_id res chain seq x y z
N MET A 1 -46.45 11.50 7.27
CA MET A 1 -45.20 10.75 7.06
C MET A 1 -44.08 11.57 7.67
N MET A 2 -43.51 11.12 8.80
CA MET A 2 -42.33 11.79 9.36
C MET A 2 -41.12 11.48 8.46
N PRO A 3 -40.34 12.49 8.05
CA PRO A 3 -39.08 12.23 7.36
C PRO A 3 -38.14 11.56 8.36
N TYR A 4 -37.79 10.29 8.10
CA TYR A 4 -36.67 9.66 8.77
C TYR A 4 -35.43 10.52 8.51
N PRO A 5 -34.71 10.99 9.55
CA PRO A 5 -33.44 11.65 9.32
C PRO A 5 -32.55 10.64 8.60
N LYS A 6 -32.12 11.01 7.41
CA LYS A 6 -31.10 10.28 6.66
C LYS A 6 -29.88 10.28 7.59
N LYS A 7 -29.68 9.19 8.34
CA LYS A 7 -28.44 8.97 9.08
C LYS A 7 -27.36 8.98 8.01
N THR A 8 -26.74 10.14 7.80
CA THR A 8 -25.42 10.23 7.21
C THR A 8 -24.57 9.35 8.09
N PHE A 9 -24.27 8.15 7.60
CA PHE A 9 -23.28 7.28 8.21
C PHE A 9 -21.97 8.04 8.07
N ALA A 10 -21.69 8.91 9.03
CA ALA A 10 -20.40 9.54 9.21
C ALA A 10 -19.63 8.51 10.01
N PRO A 11 -18.76 7.69 9.38
CA PRO A 11 -18.03 6.65 10.09
C PRO A 11 -17.30 7.31 11.26
N ASP A 12 -17.56 6.78 12.45
CA ASP A 12 -16.97 7.27 13.68
C ASP A 12 -15.46 7.00 13.66
N GLU A 13 -14.75 7.55 14.63
CA GLU A 13 -13.29 7.42 14.72
C GLU A 13 -12.83 5.95 14.91
N HIS A 14 -13.74 5.06 15.33
CA HIS A 14 -13.53 3.63 15.51
C HIS A 14 -13.67 2.83 14.20
N ASP A 15 -14.56 3.19 13.27
CA ASP A 15 -14.61 2.59 11.92
C ASP A 15 -13.35 2.90 11.11
N ARG A 16 -12.65 4.00 11.43
CA ARG A 16 -11.37 4.37 10.82
C ARG A 16 -10.21 3.48 11.31
N SER A 17 -10.37 2.77 12.44
CA SER A 17 -9.27 2.11 13.16
C SER A 17 -8.64 0.92 12.43
N PHE A 18 -9.39 0.14 11.66
CA PHE A 18 -8.85 -1.06 11.00
C PHE A 18 -7.90 -0.69 9.86
N ALA A 19 -8.32 0.18 8.94
CA ALA A 19 -7.44 0.71 7.90
C ALA A 19 -6.21 1.41 8.52
N TYR A 20 -6.39 2.12 9.64
CA TYR A 20 -5.29 2.74 10.39
C TYR A 20 -4.30 1.74 11.01
N ASN A 21 -4.76 0.60 11.50
CA ASN A 21 -3.92 -0.45 12.08
C ASN A 21 -3.14 -1.21 10.99
N VAL A 22 -3.79 -1.52 9.87
CA VAL A 22 -3.14 -2.16 8.71
C VAL A 22 -2.01 -1.27 8.15
N LEU A 23 -2.20 0.06 8.18
CA LEU A 23 -1.22 1.05 7.75
C LEU A 23 0.06 1.03 8.62
N TRP A 24 -0.10 0.92 9.94
CA TRP A 24 1.01 0.87 10.90
C TRP A 24 1.87 -0.39 10.79
N VAL A 25 1.28 -1.48 10.33
CA VAL A 25 1.97 -2.76 10.21
C VAL A 25 2.58 -2.92 8.80
N GLY A 26 1.88 -2.48 7.75
CA GLY A 26 2.33 -2.63 6.37
C GLY A 26 3.55 -1.76 6.00
N LEU A 27 3.63 -0.53 6.49
CA LEU A 27 4.78 0.35 6.21
C LEU A 27 6.11 -0.23 6.72
N PRO A 28 6.29 -0.53 8.02
CA PRO A 28 7.55 -1.10 8.51
C PRO A 28 7.83 -2.48 7.90
N ALA A 29 6.81 -3.29 7.62
CA ALA A 29 7.00 -4.57 6.94
C ALA A 29 7.54 -4.41 5.51
N SER A 30 6.99 -3.47 4.73
CA SER A 30 7.44 -3.22 3.36
C SER A 30 8.86 -2.63 3.31
N LEU A 31 9.20 -1.74 4.25
CA LEU A 31 10.57 -1.24 4.41
C LEU A 31 11.53 -2.36 4.84
N GLY A 32 11.10 -3.18 5.81
CA GLY A 32 11.85 -4.36 6.24
C GLY A 32 12.10 -5.33 5.09
N LEU A 33 11.11 -5.53 4.22
CA LEU A 33 11.26 -6.36 3.02
C LEU A 33 12.36 -5.81 2.10
N LEU A 34 12.35 -4.51 1.79
CA LEU A 34 13.43 -3.89 0.99
C LEU A 34 14.80 -4.08 1.63
N LEU A 35 14.91 -3.89 2.94
CA LEU A 35 16.17 -4.09 3.66
C LEU A 35 16.63 -5.55 3.58
N THR A 36 15.73 -6.53 3.74
CA THR A 36 16.08 -7.94 3.60
C THR A 36 16.51 -8.30 2.18
N LEU A 37 15.93 -7.66 1.16
CA LEU A 37 16.38 -7.86 -0.22
C LEU A 37 17.76 -7.22 -0.46
N GLN A 38 18.05 -6.07 0.16
CA GLN A 38 19.32 -5.35 0.02
C GLN A 38 20.51 -6.08 0.67
N PHE A 39 20.30 -6.64 1.87
CA PHE A 39 21.38 -7.25 2.67
C PHE A 39 21.46 -8.78 2.53
N GLY A 40 20.67 -9.34 1.62
CA GLY A 40 20.54 -10.79 1.43
C GLY A 40 19.37 -11.37 2.22
N PRO A 41 18.61 -12.32 1.63
CA PRO A 41 17.40 -12.85 2.26
C PRO A 41 17.70 -13.48 3.62
N ILE A 42 17.21 -12.84 4.68
CA ILE A 42 17.25 -13.40 6.04
C ILE A 42 16.12 -14.43 6.14
N THR A 43 16.46 -15.68 6.49
CA THR A 43 15.58 -16.86 6.46
C THR A 43 14.22 -16.64 7.13
N ILE A 44 14.19 -15.89 8.24
CA ILE A 44 12.96 -15.65 9.01
C ILE A 44 12.33 -14.30 8.66
N LEU A 45 13.16 -13.26 8.50
CA LEU A 45 12.66 -11.90 8.34
C LEU A 45 12.05 -11.68 6.96
N THR A 46 12.63 -12.25 5.90
CA THR A 46 12.13 -12.05 4.53
C THR A 46 10.71 -12.62 4.36
N PRO A 47 10.43 -13.89 4.76
CA PRO A 47 9.07 -14.43 4.67
C PRO A 47 8.08 -13.69 5.58
N LEU A 48 8.51 -13.26 6.76
CA LEU A 48 7.67 -12.49 7.68
C LEU A 48 7.28 -11.13 7.10
N CYS A 49 8.26 -10.34 6.67
CA CYS A 49 8.03 -9.04 6.06
C CYS A 49 7.20 -9.16 4.77
N SER A 50 7.48 -10.18 3.95
CA SER A 50 6.70 -10.47 2.74
C SER A 50 5.25 -10.82 3.07
N GLY A 51 5.02 -11.75 4.01
CA GLY A 51 3.69 -12.18 4.41
C GLY A 51 2.86 -11.06 5.04
N VAL A 52 3.47 -10.23 5.89
CA VAL A 52 2.81 -9.08 6.50
C VAL A 52 2.49 -8.01 5.46
N THR A 53 3.42 -7.71 4.54
CA THR A 53 3.20 -6.74 3.46
C THR A 53 2.12 -7.21 2.48
N ALA A 54 2.12 -8.49 2.12
CA ALA A 54 1.08 -9.07 1.26
C ALA A 54 -0.27 -9.07 1.99
N GLY A 55 -0.30 -9.49 3.25
CA GLY A 55 -1.49 -9.50 4.09
C GLY A 55 -2.10 -8.11 4.28
N SER A 56 -1.29 -7.07 4.46
CA SER A 56 -1.78 -5.69 4.57
C SER A 56 -2.42 -5.21 3.26
N LEU A 57 -1.79 -5.46 2.12
CA LEU A 57 -2.34 -5.09 0.81
C LEU A 57 -3.64 -5.84 0.50
N ILE A 58 -3.67 -7.15 0.76
CA ILE A 58 -4.87 -7.98 0.58
C ILE A 58 -5.98 -7.49 1.52
N GLY A 59 -5.67 -7.22 2.78
CA GLY A 59 -6.63 -6.69 3.76
C GLY A 59 -7.24 -5.36 3.31
N LEU A 60 -6.44 -4.47 2.73
CA LEU A 60 -6.91 -3.19 2.19
C LEU A 60 -7.83 -3.35 0.97
N ALA A 61 -7.65 -4.39 0.16
CA ALA A 61 -8.55 -4.68 -0.95
C ALA A 61 -9.97 -5.01 -0.46
N PHE A 62 -10.11 -5.68 0.70
CA PHE A 62 -11.41 -5.98 1.29
C PHE A 62 -12.05 -4.79 2.01
N THR A 63 -11.26 -3.85 2.53
CA THR A 63 -11.81 -2.65 3.19
C THR A 63 -12.34 -1.63 2.19
N TRP A 64 -11.77 -1.60 0.98
CA TRP A 64 -12.20 -0.71 -0.11
C TRP A 64 -13.70 -0.74 -0.40
N SER A 65 -14.35 -1.91 -0.30
CA SER A 65 -15.78 -2.04 -0.63
C SER A 65 -16.72 -1.54 0.45
N HIS A 66 -16.22 -1.29 1.67
CA HIS A 66 -17.05 -1.01 2.85
C HIS A 66 -16.92 0.43 3.35
N ASP A 67 -15.84 1.14 3.00
CA ASP A 67 -15.58 2.50 3.49
C ASP A 67 -15.12 3.44 2.36
N GLU A 68 -15.89 4.50 2.13
CA GLU A 68 -15.60 5.54 1.14
C GLU A 68 -14.32 6.33 1.47
N PHE A 69 -14.01 6.52 2.75
CA PHE A 69 -12.78 7.17 3.17
C PHE A 69 -11.56 6.28 2.89
N ALA A 70 -11.57 5.02 3.35
CA ALA A 70 -10.51 4.05 3.04
C ALA A 70 -10.30 3.94 1.52
N ARG A 71 -11.38 3.92 0.75
CA ARG A 71 -11.35 3.95 -0.71
C ARG A 71 -10.59 5.17 -1.26
N ALA A 72 -10.91 6.38 -0.79
CA ALA A 72 -10.21 7.57 -1.24
C ALA A 72 -8.70 7.53 -0.91
N GLN A 73 -8.34 6.97 0.24
CA GLN A 73 -6.95 6.85 0.70
C GLN A 73 -6.16 5.83 -0.14
N ILE A 74 -6.71 4.63 -0.29
CA ILE A 74 -6.14 3.58 -1.14
C ILE A 74 -6.00 4.09 -2.57
N GLY A 75 -6.98 4.83 -3.11
CA GLY A 75 -6.92 5.32 -4.49
C GLY A 75 -5.76 6.28 -4.72
N PHE A 76 -5.49 7.16 -3.76
CA PHE A 76 -4.33 8.04 -3.80
C PHE A 76 -3.01 7.27 -3.76
N ALA A 77 -2.88 6.30 -2.85
CA ALA A 77 -1.66 5.50 -2.76
C ALA A 77 -1.45 4.62 -4.00
N SER A 78 -2.53 4.04 -4.54
CA SER A 78 -2.51 3.28 -5.78
C SER A 78 -2.02 4.13 -6.96
N ASN A 79 -2.37 5.42 -7.04
CA ASN A 79 -1.88 6.28 -8.12
C ASN A 79 -0.35 6.40 -8.11
N TRP A 80 0.29 6.50 -6.95
CA TRP A 80 1.75 6.53 -6.84
C TRP A 80 2.37 5.18 -7.19
N ALA A 81 1.80 4.09 -6.67
CA ALA A 81 2.27 2.73 -6.93
C ALA A 81 2.15 2.37 -8.42
N LEU A 82 1.05 2.74 -9.06
CA LEU A 82 0.80 2.53 -10.49
C LEU A 82 1.68 3.43 -11.36
N ALA A 83 1.97 4.67 -10.93
CA ALA A 83 2.93 5.52 -11.64
C ALA A 83 4.31 4.86 -11.69
N PHE A 84 4.78 4.29 -10.58
CA PHE A 84 6.03 3.53 -10.56
C PHE A 84 5.95 2.27 -11.45
N ALA A 85 4.87 1.49 -11.37
CA ALA A 85 4.69 0.33 -12.25
C ALA A 85 4.72 0.73 -13.74
N GLY A 86 4.11 1.86 -14.10
CA GLY A 86 4.17 2.41 -15.46
C GLY A 86 5.58 2.80 -15.89
N ILE A 87 6.39 3.36 -14.98
CA ILE A 87 7.82 3.64 -15.24
C ILE A 87 8.58 2.33 -15.50
N VAL A 88 8.36 1.29 -14.69
CA VAL A 88 9.01 -0.02 -14.90
C VAL A 88 8.64 -0.61 -16.25
N LEU A 89 7.36 -0.61 -16.61
CA LEU A 89 6.88 -1.08 -17.92
C LEU A 89 7.47 -0.26 -19.07
N PHE A 90 7.60 1.06 -18.90
CA PHE A 90 8.24 1.91 -19.91
C PHE A 90 9.72 1.54 -20.10
N CYS A 91 10.45 1.26 -19.01
CA CYS A 91 11.84 0.82 -19.09
C CYS A 91 11.99 -0.52 -19.85
N GLU A 92 11.03 -1.43 -19.76
CA GLU A 92 11.04 -2.69 -20.53
C GLU A 92 10.91 -2.48 -22.04
N LEU A 93 10.17 -1.45 -22.46
CA LEU A 93 9.95 -1.12 -23.87
C LEU A 93 11.17 -0.47 -24.52
N VAL A 94 11.97 0.26 -23.74
CA VAL A 94 13.09 1.07 -24.25
C VAL A 94 14.38 0.23 -24.28
N PRO A 95 15.00 -0.01 -25.46
CA PRO A 95 16.11 -0.97 -25.60
C PRO A 95 17.32 -0.70 -24.70
N PHE A 96 17.63 0.57 -24.45
CA PHE A 96 18.78 1.01 -23.64
C PHE A 96 18.47 1.14 -22.14
N LEU A 97 17.23 0.86 -21.71
CA LEU A 97 16.83 0.86 -20.30
C LEU A 97 16.56 -0.55 -19.74
N LYS A 98 16.71 -1.60 -20.55
CA LYS A 98 16.42 -2.98 -20.14
C LYS A 98 17.24 -3.44 -18.94
N ASP A 99 18.50 -3.01 -18.86
CA ASP A 99 19.39 -3.34 -17.74
C ASP A 99 19.04 -2.60 -16.44
N ALA A 100 18.18 -1.58 -16.52
CA ALA A 100 17.71 -0.81 -15.36
C ALA A 100 16.39 -1.38 -14.78
N VAL A 101 15.80 -2.40 -15.40
CA VAL A 101 14.57 -3.03 -14.91
C VAL A 101 14.91 -3.88 -13.68
N PRO A 102 14.35 -3.56 -12.49
CA PRO A 102 14.62 -4.35 -11.30
C PRO A 102 14.05 -5.77 -11.44
N GLU A 103 14.69 -6.72 -10.76
CA GLU A 103 14.15 -8.07 -10.63
C GLU A 103 12.71 -8.02 -10.07
N GLN A 104 11.85 -8.94 -10.51
CA GLN A 104 10.43 -8.98 -10.12
C GLN A 104 10.19 -8.82 -8.61
N ARG A 105 11.02 -9.47 -7.78
CA ARG A 105 10.91 -9.38 -6.30
C ARG A 105 11.14 -7.96 -5.79
N TRP A 106 12.15 -7.29 -6.33
CA TRP A 106 12.44 -5.89 -6.02
C TRP A 106 11.33 -4.96 -6.50
N THR A 107 10.85 -5.16 -7.72
CA THR A 107 9.74 -4.37 -8.28
C THR A 107 8.51 -4.43 -7.38
N LEU A 108 8.09 -5.63 -6.96
CA LEU A 108 6.94 -5.81 -6.06
C LEU A 108 7.17 -5.17 -4.69
N ALA A 109 8.36 -5.33 -4.11
CA ALA A 109 8.70 -4.72 -2.83
C ALA A 109 8.68 -3.19 -2.90
N ILE A 110 9.24 -2.59 -3.97
CA ILE A 110 9.26 -1.15 -4.18
C ILE A 110 7.83 -0.62 -4.39
N VAL A 111 7.02 -1.28 -5.23
CA VAL A 111 5.59 -0.94 -5.43
C VAL A 111 4.86 -0.93 -4.09
N ALA A 112 5.02 -1.99 -3.30
CA ALA A 112 4.39 -2.10 -1.99
C ALA A 112 4.86 -0.99 -1.04
N THR A 113 6.16 -0.67 -1.00
CA THR A 113 6.68 0.41 -0.16
C THR A 113 6.15 1.77 -0.60
N ILE A 114 6.15 2.09 -1.90
CA ILE A 114 5.59 3.34 -2.43
C ILE A 114 4.13 3.48 -2.02
N PHE A 115 3.35 2.41 -2.14
CA PHE A 115 1.95 2.40 -1.73
C PHE A 115 1.80 2.72 -0.24
N HIS A 116 2.52 2.01 0.65
CA HIS A 116 2.43 2.23 2.09
C HIS A 116 2.98 3.61 2.52
N VAL A 117 4.02 4.11 1.87
CA VAL A 117 4.57 5.45 2.12
C VAL A 117 3.57 6.53 1.70
N ALA A 118 2.93 6.39 0.53
CA ALA A 118 1.92 7.34 0.06
C ALA A 118 0.71 7.38 1.00
N LEU A 119 0.25 6.22 1.49
CA LEU A 119 -0.79 6.15 2.53
C LEU A 119 -0.35 6.85 3.83
N ALA A 120 0.87 6.58 4.30
CA ALA A 120 1.38 7.17 5.54
C ALA A 120 1.57 8.69 5.43
N TRP A 121 2.04 9.16 4.28
CA TRP A 121 2.18 10.58 3.97
C TRP A 121 0.84 11.29 3.98
N ARG A 122 -0.17 10.74 3.29
CA ARG A 122 -1.50 11.35 3.24
C ARG A 122 -2.13 11.42 4.64
N ARG A 123 -1.92 10.39 5.45
CA ARG A 123 -2.31 10.41 6.87
C ARG A 123 -1.63 11.53 7.66
N TRP A 124 -0.33 11.74 7.49
CA TRP A 124 0.36 12.83 8.19
C TRP A 124 -0.25 14.16 7.78
N ARG A 125 -0.47 14.37 6.48
CA ARG A 125 -1.04 15.62 5.96
C ARG A 125 -2.48 15.88 6.41
N ASP A 126 -3.30 14.84 6.54
CA ASP A 126 -4.72 14.94 6.89
C ASP A 126 -4.96 15.07 8.43
N ARG A 127 -3.89 15.09 9.26
CA ARG A 127 -3.93 15.39 10.70
C ARG A 127 -3.78 16.88 10.97
#